data_AF-A0A257WZI3-F1
#
_entry.id   AF-A0A257WZI3-F1
#
_cell.length_a   1.000
_cell.length_b   1.000
_cell.length_c   1.000
_cell.angle_alpha   90.00
_cell.angle_beta   90.00
_cell.angle_gamma   90.00
#
_symmetry.space_group_name_H-M   'P 1'
#
loop_
_entity.id
_entity.type
_entity.pdbx_description
1 polymer ?
#
loop_
_entity_poly.entity_id
_entity_poly.type
_entity_poly.pdbx_seq_one_letter_code
_entity_poly.pdbx_strand_id
1 'polypeptide(L)'
;DEDILKLFYEIQDLKLKDSISEEEIATKILFKDILDGELIVARAYEPLTSGVVRQLIQLGHKTIKVVTASPDDLLITSLRKDTAKDEDEALKEIYRRLRPGDPPTTPNARALVKRLFFDPKRYDLTRVGRYKINQKLSLKIDTEMRILTAEDVISALRYLFHLREGQGILDDIDHLGSRRVRAVGELLANQCRVGLSRTERLVKERMTLFDVNMDTMTPAKLVNPKALSAVVRDFFGRSQLSQFMDQINPLAELTHKRRLSALGPGGLNRDRAGFEVRDVHPSHYGRICPIETPEGPNIGLINSLGSYARINEFGFIETPYRPVKDSVVSEKIEYLTADQEEKHYIAQSNNPIDEKGHYKGSKITVRYRG
;
A
#
# COMPACT_ATOMS: atom_id res chain seq x y z
N ASP A 1 2.34 -24.27 -9.24
CA ASP A 1 2.62 -24.40 -7.79
C ASP A 1 4.10 -24.51 -7.41
N GLU A 2 4.90 -25.33 -8.10
CA GLU A 2 6.34 -25.49 -7.79
C GLU A 2 7.08 -24.14 -7.72
N ASP A 3 6.81 -23.26 -8.66
CA ASP A 3 7.42 -21.93 -8.68
C ASP A 3 6.92 -21.02 -7.56
N ILE A 4 5.70 -21.24 -7.07
CA ILE A 4 5.14 -20.51 -5.92
C ILE A 4 5.86 -20.96 -4.64
N LEU A 5 6.00 -22.26 -4.42
CA LEU A 5 6.69 -22.78 -3.23
C LEU A 5 8.16 -22.39 -3.18
N LYS A 6 8.87 -22.36 -4.32
CA LYS A 6 10.26 -21.86 -4.39
C LYS A 6 10.40 -20.41 -3.93
N LEU A 7 9.34 -19.62 -4.08
CA LEU A 7 9.37 -18.26 -3.59
C LEU A 7 9.34 -18.29 -2.05
N PHE A 8 8.45 -19.02 -1.41
CA PHE A 8 8.21 -18.90 0.04
C PHE A 8 9.06 -19.84 0.92
N TYR A 9 9.53 -20.98 0.39
CA TYR A 9 10.26 -21.98 1.17
C TYR A 9 11.58 -22.38 0.54
N GLU A 10 12.51 -22.80 1.41
CA GLU A 10 13.70 -23.52 1.00
C GLU A 10 13.37 -24.98 0.73
N ILE A 11 13.57 -25.41 -0.52
CA ILE A 11 13.38 -26.81 -0.92
C ILE A 11 14.61 -27.60 -0.50
N GLN A 12 14.42 -28.65 0.28
CA GLN A 12 15.50 -29.54 0.73
C GLN A 12 15.40 -30.89 0.04
N ASP A 13 16.54 -31.44 -0.38
CA ASP A 13 16.65 -32.81 -0.87
C ASP A 13 16.84 -33.75 0.33
N LEU A 14 15.79 -34.47 0.71
CA LEU A 14 15.84 -35.48 1.75
C LEU A 14 16.35 -36.80 1.17
N LYS A 15 17.49 -37.28 1.67
CA LYS A 15 17.96 -38.64 1.42
C LYS A 15 17.15 -39.62 2.25
N LEU A 16 16.48 -40.56 1.60
CA LEU A 16 15.66 -41.56 2.25
C LEU A 16 16.58 -42.63 2.87
N LYS A 17 16.47 -42.82 4.20
CA LYS A 17 17.16 -43.86 4.98
C LYS A 17 16.15 -44.47 5.95
N ASP A 18 16.33 -45.74 6.31
CA ASP A 18 15.44 -46.43 7.27
C ASP A 18 15.50 -45.85 8.69
N SER A 19 16.51 -45.03 9.00
CA SER A 19 16.78 -44.49 10.33
C SER A 19 16.35 -43.02 10.53
N ILE A 20 15.47 -42.47 9.68
CA ILE A 20 14.99 -41.09 9.87
C ILE A 20 13.99 -41.06 11.03
N SER A 21 14.13 -40.09 11.94
CA SER A 21 13.26 -39.93 13.10
C SER A 21 11.82 -39.57 12.68
N GLU A 22 10.81 -40.13 13.35
CA GLU A 22 9.40 -39.86 13.03
C GLU A 22 9.03 -38.37 13.21
N GLU A 23 9.68 -37.69 14.16
CA GLU A 23 9.51 -36.25 14.40
C GLU A 23 9.99 -35.40 13.21
N GLU A 24 11.14 -35.72 12.61
CA GLU A 24 11.63 -35.02 11.42
C GLU A 24 10.79 -35.31 10.17
N ILE A 25 10.15 -36.48 10.09
CA ILE A 25 9.30 -36.87 8.95
C ILE A 25 7.97 -36.11 9.01
N ALA A 26 7.38 -35.97 10.20
CA ALA A 26 6.07 -35.35 10.39
C ALA A 26 6.03 -33.87 9.97
N THR A 27 7.15 -33.15 10.09
CA THR A 27 7.27 -31.73 9.68
C THR A 27 7.64 -31.55 8.20
N LYS A 28 7.86 -32.64 7.46
CA LYS A 28 8.28 -32.60 6.06
C LYS A 28 7.10 -32.93 5.17
N ILE A 29 6.85 -32.04 4.22
CA ILE A 29 5.73 -32.12 3.29
C ILE A 29 6.28 -32.41 1.89
N LEU A 30 5.59 -33.30 1.17
CA LEU A 30 5.95 -33.68 -0.18
C LEU A 30 5.65 -32.56 -1.18
N PHE A 31 6.62 -32.31 -2.04
CA PHE A 31 6.59 -31.24 -3.03
C PHE A 31 5.82 -31.59 -4.32
N LYS A 32 5.86 -32.87 -4.72
CA LYS A 32 5.23 -33.39 -5.95
C LYS A 32 4.55 -34.71 -5.66
N ASP A 33 3.50 -35.00 -6.44
CA ASP A 33 2.92 -36.33 -6.49
C ASP A 33 4.00 -37.33 -6.92
N ILE A 34 4.17 -38.40 -6.14
CA ILE A 34 5.03 -39.52 -6.50
C ILE A 34 4.13 -40.64 -7.01
N LEU A 35 4.33 -40.99 -8.27
CA LEU A 35 3.58 -42.00 -9.01
C LEU A 35 4.39 -43.29 -9.09
N ASP A 36 3.75 -44.42 -8.83
CA ASP A 36 4.22 -45.75 -9.22
C ASP A 36 3.32 -46.28 -10.33
N GLY A 37 3.78 -46.17 -11.58
CA GLY A 37 2.95 -46.42 -12.75
C GLY A 37 1.78 -45.42 -12.85
N GLU A 38 0.55 -45.90 -12.67
CA GLU A 38 -0.68 -45.09 -12.64
C GLU A 38 -1.20 -44.77 -11.22
N LEU A 39 -0.59 -45.35 -10.17
CA LEU A 39 -1.02 -45.18 -8.79
C LEU A 39 -0.25 -44.05 -8.10
N ILE A 40 -0.97 -43.11 -7.50
CA ILE A 40 -0.38 -42.05 -6.66
C ILE A 40 -0.04 -42.65 -5.30
N VAL A 41 1.24 -42.86 -5.05
CA VAL A 41 1.77 -43.44 -3.79
C VAL A 41 1.82 -42.37 -2.70
N ALA A 42 2.13 -41.14 -3.08
CA ALA A 42 2.12 -40.01 -2.18
C ALA A 42 1.67 -38.75 -2.92
N ARG A 43 0.72 -38.02 -2.33
CA ARG A 43 0.20 -36.76 -2.89
C ARG A 43 1.07 -35.58 -2.46
N ALA A 44 1.20 -34.60 -3.35
CA ALA A 44 1.76 -33.30 -3.06
C ALA A 44 0.98 -32.63 -1.92
N TYR A 45 1.70 -31.89 -1.07
CA TYR A 45 1.14 -31.12 0.05
C TYR A 45 0.60 -31.95 1.22
N GLU A 46 0.81 -33.27 1.22
CA GLU A 46 0.53 -34.12 2.38
C GLU A 46 1.79 -34.33 3.25
N PRO A 47 1.65 -34.36 4.59
CA PRO A 47 2.76 -34.66 5.48
C PRO A 47 3.24 -36.10 5.25
N LEU A 48 4.55 -36.28 5.27
CA LEU A 48 5.13 -37.61 5.16
C LEU A 48 4.79 -38.43 6.40
N THR A 49 4.46 -39.71 6.18
CA THR A 49 4.33 -40.71 7.24
C THR A 49 5.40 -41.78 7.09
N SER A 50 5.75 -42.46 8.17
CA SER A 50 6.74 -43.54 8.15
C SER A 50 6.35 -44.67 7.19
N GLY A 51 5.05 -44.90 6.98
CA GLY A 51 4.52 -45.84 5.98
C GLY A 51 4.84 -45.42 4.54
N VAL A 52 4.60 -44.15 4.19
CA VAL A 52 4.90 -43.61 2.85
C VAL A 52 6.40 -43.63 2.57
N VAL A 53 7.23 -43.30 3.55
CA VAL A 53 8.70 -43.33 3.40
C VAL A 53 9.21 -44.74 3.07
N ARG A 54 8.71 -45.79 3.75
CA ARG A 54 9.09 -47.18 3.45
C ARG A 54 8.67 -47.62 2.06
N GLN A 55 7.47 -47.23 1.61
CA GLN A 55 7.01 -47.50 0.24
C GLN A 55 7.90 -46.81 -0.79
N LEU A 56 8.30 -45.55 -0.56
CA LEU A 56 9.20 -44.82 -1.45
C LEU A 56 10.61 -45.46 -1.55
N ILE A 57 11.11 -46.02 -0.44
CA ILE A 57 12.37 -46.78 -0.43
C ILE A 57 12.24 -48.08 -1.24
N GLN A 58 11.12 -48.81 -1.08
CA GLN A 58 10.85 -50.03 -1.86
C GLN A 58 10.75 -49.76 -3.37
N LEU A 59 10.22 -48.60 -3.74
CA LEU A 59 10.13 -48.14 -5.14
C LEU A 59 11.48 -47.67 -5.71
N GLY A 60 12.54 -47.64 -4.90
CA GLY A 60 13.89 -47.32 -5.34
C GLY A 60 14.21 -45.82 -5.41
N HIS A 61 13.34 -44.95 -4.87
CA HIS A 61 13.64 -43.52 -4.77
C HIS A 61 14.71 -43.27 -3.70
N LYS A 62 15.85 -42.68 -4.10
CA LYS A 62 16.98 -42.39 -3.19
C LYS A 62 16.89 -41.01 -2.53
N THR A 63 16.25 -40.06 -3.21
CA THR A 63 16.13 -38.65 -2.79
C THR A 63 14.76 -38.11 -3.14
N ILE A 64 14.12 -37.44 -2.19
CA ILE A 64 12.86 -36.73 -2.42
C ILE A 64 13.00 -35.25 -2.06
N LYS A 65 12.33 -34.39 -2.83
CA LYS A 65 12.23 -32.96 -2.54
C LYS A 65 11.14 -32.75 -1.51
N VAL A 66 11.52 -32.18 -0.38
CA VAL A 66 10.60 -31.89 0.72
C VAL A 66 10.70 -30.41 1.10
N VAL A 67 9.57 -29.90 1.58
CA VAL A 67 9.48 -28.59 2.20
C VAL A 67 9.30 -28.82 3.69
N THR A 68 10.08 -28.12 4.51
CA THR A 68 9.85 -28.08 5.95
C THR A 68 8.81 -27.00 6.21
N ALA A 69 7.65 -27.39 6.67
CA ALA A 69 6.58 -26.45 7.00
C ALA A 69 5.77 -26.98 8.18
N SER A 70 5.22 -26.05 8.96
CA SER A 70 4.32 -26.40 10.05
C SER A 70 3.05 -27.06 9.51
N PRO A 71 2.43 -28.01 10.23
CA PRO A 71 1.13 -28.57 9.83
C PRO A 71 0.04 -27.52 9.61
N ASP A 72 0.14 -26.36 10.29
CA ASP A 72 -0.80 -25.23 10.19
C ASP A 72 -0.41 -24.18 9.13
N ASP A 73 0.47 -24.55 8.20
CA ASP A 73 0.90 -23.63 7.15
C ASP A 73 -0.26 -23.22 6.24
N LEU A 74 -0.55 -21.91 6.21
CA LEU A 74 -1.64 -21.31 5.46
C LEU A 74 -1.46 -21.45 3.96
N LEU A 75 -0.22 -21.35 3.46
CA LEU A 75 0.04 -21.40 2.02
C LEU A 75 -0.17 -22.82 1.50
N ILE A 76 0.33 -23.82 2.23
CA ILE A 76 0.14 -25.24 1.87
C ILE A 76 -1.34 -25.63 1.95
N THR A 77 -2.04 -25.17 3.00
CA THR A 77 -3.48 -25.38 3.14
C THR A 77 -4.27 -24.71 2.01
N SER A 78 -3.83 -23.53 1.55
CA SER A 78 -4.46 -22.80 0.45
C SER A 78 -4.22 -23.48 -0.90
N LEU A 79 -2.99 -23.92 -1.17
CA LEU A 79 -2.63 -24.66 -2.38
C LEU A 79 -3.42 -25.97 -2.49
N ARG A 80 -3.61 -26.69 -1.38
CA ARG A 80 -4.43 -27.91 -1.36
C ARG A 80 -5.91 -27.65 -1.70
N LYS A 81 -6.43 -26.48 -1.37
CA LYS A 81 -7.81 -26.06 -1.69
C LYS A 81 -7.93 -25.42 -3.06
N ASP A 82 -6.82 -25.10 -3.71
CA ASP A 82 -6.84 -24.47 -5.02
C ASP A 82 -7.35 -25.45 -6.07
N THR A 83 -8.25 -24.95 -6.91
CA THR A 83 -8.86 -25.72 -8.00
C THR A 83 -8.07 -25.59 -9.30
N ALA A 84 -7.31 -24.50 -9.46
CA ALA A 84 -6.55 -24.23 -10.66
C ALA A 84 -5.18 -24.90 -10.59
N LYS A 85 -4.80 -25.63 -11.65
CA LYS A 85 -3.50 -26.32 -11.72
C LYS A 85 -2.50 -25.65 -12.65
N ASP A 86 -2.99 -24.80 -13.55
CA ASP A 86 -2.17 -24.07 -14.51
C ASP A 86 -2.54 -22.57 -14.57
N GLU A 87 -1.70 -21.80 -15.26
CA GLU A 87 -1.89 -20.35 -15.41
C GLU A 87 -3.20 -20.02 -16.13
N ASP A 88 -3.61 -20.83 -17.09
CA ASP A 88 -4.78 -20.60 -17.94
C ASP A 88 -6.08 -20.79 -17.15
N GLU A 89 -6.16 -21.83 -16.33
CA GLU A 89 -7.24 -22.10 -15.38
C GLU A 89 -7.30 -21.00 -14.32
N ALA A 90 -6.16 -20.60 -13.76
CA ALA A 90 -6.11 -19.51 -12.78
C ALA A 90 -6.62 -18.19 -13.37
N LEU A 91 -6.21 -17.85 -14.59
CA LEU A 91 -6.70 -16.66 -15.31
C LEU A 91 -8.21 -16.74 -15.55
N LYS A 92 -8.72 -17.89 -16.01
CA LYS A 92 -10.17 -18.11 -16.22
C LYS A 92 -10.95 -17.96 -14.92
N GLU A 93 -10.43 -18.48 -13.82
CA GLU A 93 -11.09 -18.39 -12.51
C GLU A 93 -11.15 -16.94 -11.99
N ILE A 94 -10.06 -16.18 -12.12
CA ILE A 94 -10.04 -14.74 -11.84
C ILE A 94 -11.09 -14.01 -12.68
N TYR A 95 -11.18 -14.34 -13.97
CA TYR A 95 -12.16 -13.73 -14.88
C TYR A 95 -13.61 -14.03 -14.48
N ARG A 96 -13.93 -15.30 -14.16
CA ARG A 96 -15.27 -15.71 -13.72
C ARG A 96 -15.71 -14.96 -12.46
N ARG A 97 -14.81 -14.79 -11.49
CA ARG A 97 -15.11 -14.08 -10.24
C ARG A 97 -15.35 -12.60 -10.44
N LEU A 98 -14.58 -11.96 -11.32
CA LEU A 98 -14.72 -10.53 -11.60
C LEU A 98 -15.90 -10.21 -12.53
N ARG A 99 -16.27 -11.15 -13.41
CA ARG A 99 -17.35 -10.99 -14.39
C ARG A 99 -18.22 -12.25 -14.43
N PRO A 100 -19.10 -12.44 -13.43
CA PRO A 100 -20.00 -13.57 -13.42
C PRO A 100 -21.00 -13.44 -14.59
N GLY A 101 -20.86 -14.28 -15.61
CA GLY A 101 -21.77 -14.34 -16.76
C GLY A 101 -21.09 -14.28 -18.13
N ASP A 102 -19.89 -13.69 -18.23
CA ASP A 102 -19.14 -13.66 -19.49
C ASP A 102 -18.35 -14.97 -19.70
N PRO A 103 -18.27 -15.53 -20.92
CA PRO A 103 -17.50 -16.73 -21.18
C PRO A 103 -15.99 -16.48 -20.95
N PRO A 104 -15.31 -17.25 -20.08
CA PRO A 104 -13.91 -17.04 -19.76
C PRO A 104 -13.01 -17.65 -20.83
N THR A 105 -12.48 -16.83 -21.74
CA THR A 105 -11.42 -17.23 -22.67
C THR A 105 -10.06 -16.79 -22.13
N THR A 106 -9.01 -17.60 -22.31
CA THR A 106 -7.64 -17.27 -21.85
C THR A 106 -7.17 -15.88 -22.32
N PRO A 107 -7.34 -15.50 -23.61
CA PRO A 107 -6.88 -14.19 -24.08
C PRO A 107 -7.61 -13.02 -23.39
N ASN A 108 -8.93 -13.14 -23.18
CA ASN A 108 -9.71 -12.10 -22.52
C ASN A 108 -9.35 -11.97 -21.04
N ALA A 109 -9.15 -13.11 -20.37
CA ALA A 109 -8.72 -13.15 -18.96
C ALA A 109 -7.33 -12.51 -18.77
N ARG A 110 -6.36 -12.88 -19.61
CA ARG A 110 -5.02 -12.30 -19.61
C ARG A 110 -5.05 -10.80 -19.87
N ALA A 111 -5.84 -10.35 -20.85
CA ALA A 111 -6.02 -8.94 -21.15
C ALA A 111 -6.67 -8.16 -19.98
N LEU A 112 -7.62 -8.77 -19.27
CA LEU A 112 -8.26 -8.17 -18.10
C LEU A 112 -7.23 -7.94 -16.98
N VAL A 113 -6.46 -8.96 -16.61
CA VAL A 113 -5.42 -8.84 -15.56
C VAL A 113 -4.38 -7.80 -15.94
N LYS A 114 -3.91 -7.81 -17.20
CA LYS A 114 -2.98 -6.80 -17.73
C LYS A 114 -3.54 -5.39 -17.56
N ARG A 115 -4.81 -5.19 -17.90
CA ARG A 115 -5.48 -3.89 -17.79
C ARG A 115 -5.71 -3.44 -16.35
N LEU A 116 -5.87 -4.37 -15.41
CA LEU A 116 -6.14 -4.04 -14.01
C LEU A 116 -4.90 -3.54 -13.27
N PHE A 117 -3.75 -4.19 -13.44
CA PHE A 117 -2.56 -3.92 -12.61
C PHE A 117 -1.34 -3.43 -13.40
N PHE A 118 -1.24 -3.77 -14.68
CA PHE A 118 -0.03 -3.60 -15.49
C PHE A 118 -0.17 -2.55 -16.60
N ASP A 119 -1.35 -1.94 -16.78
CA ASP A 119 -1.58 -0.87 -17.74
C ASP A 119 -1.40 0.51 -17.07
N PRO A 120 -0.35 1.28 -17.40
CA PRO A 120 -0.09 2.60 -16.82
C PRO A 120 -1.21 3.63 -17.06
N LYS A 121 -2.08 3.40 -18.06
CA LYS A 121 -3.22 4.28 -18.33
C LYS A 121 -4.38 4.06 -17.36
N ARG A 122 -4.45 2.88 -16.73
CA ARG A 122 -5.56 2.46 -15.87
C ARG A 122 -5.15 2.34 -14.41
N TYR A 123 -3.90 1.98 -14.14
CA TYR A 123 -3.38 1.77 -12.80
C TYR A 123 -2.15 2.65 -12.56
N ASP A 124 -2.17 3.39 -11.46
CA ASP A 124 -1.10 4.33 -11.09
C ASP A 124 -1.07 4.45 -9.56
N LEU A 125 -0.03 3.86 -8.95
CA LEU A 125 0.24 3.97 -7.51
C LEU A 125 0.62 5.38 -7.08
N THR A 126 0.95 6.25 -8.05
CA THR A 126 1.62 7.54 -7.84
C THR A 126 3.01 7.38 -7.21
N ARG A 127 3.81 8.44 -7.23
CA ARG A 127 5.15 8.44 -6.58
C ARG A 127 5.06 8.10 -5.09
N VAL A 128 4.00 8.55 -4.42
CA VAL A 128 3.79 8.35 -2.98
C VAL A 128 3.45 6.90 -2.66
N GLY A 129 2.58 6.24 -3.44
CA GLY A 129 2.21 4.85 -3.20
C GLY A 129 3.40 3.93 -3.40
N ARG A 130 4.18 4.16 -4.47
CA ARG A 130 5.45 3.44 -4.71
C ARG A 130 6.45 3.65 -3.57
N TYR A 131 6.65 4.90 -3.14
CA TYR A 131 7.51 5.21 -1.99
C TYR A 131 7.09 4.45 -0.72
N LYS A 132 5.79 4.40 -0.42
CA LYS A 132 5.27 3.70 0.76
C LYS A 132 5.42 2.18 0.69
N ILE A 133 5.13 1.57 -0.47
CA ILE A 133 5.33 0.13 -0.67
C ILE A 133 6.80 -0.23 -0.49
N ASN A 134 7.70 0.54 -1.12
CA ASN A 134 9.13 0.31 -1.00
C ASN A 134 9.62 0.48 0.44
N GLN A 135 9.13 1.50 1.16
CA GLN A 135 9.47 1.73 2.55
C GLN A 135 8.98 0.60 3.48
N LYS A 136 7.74 0.12 3.28
CA LYS A 136 7.12 -0.90 4.12
C LYS A 136 7.71 -2.29 3.87
N LEU A 137 7.89 -2.66 2.61
CA LEU A 137 8.37 -3.99 2.19
C LEU A 137 9.90 -4.04 2.00
N SER A 138 10.60 -2.93 2.27
CA SER A 138 12.05 -2.78 2.10
C SER A 138 12.53 -3.09 0.67
N LEU A 139 11.73 -2.72 -0.34
CA LEU A 139 12.02 -2.95 -1.76
C LEU A 139 12.87 -1.82 -2.34
N LYS A 140 13.78 -2.16 -3.27
CA LYS A 140 14.66 -1.22 -3.98
C LYS A 140 14.21 -0.99 -5.43
N ILE A 141 12.90 -0.88 -5.64
CA ILE A 141 12.31 -0.59 -6.96
C ILE A 141 12.35 0.93 -7.20
N ASP A 142 12.57 1.35 -8.43
CA ASP A 142 12.56 2.77 -8.79
C ASP A 142 11.20 3.44 -8.44
N THR A 143 11.26 4.62 -7.83
CA THR A 143 10.13 5.50 -7.52
C THR A 143 9.30 5.90 -8.75
N GLU A 144 9.88 5.89 -9.95
CA GLU A 144 9.13 6.18 -11.19
C GLU A 144 8.31 4.98 -11.71
N MET A 145 8.53 3.77 -11.18
CA MET A 145 7.74 2.59 -11.51
C MET A 145 6.37 2.65 -10.81
N ARG A 146 5.36 3.21 -11.49
CA ARG A 146 4.04 3.48 -10.89
C ARG A 146 3.00 2.37 -11.03
N ILE A 147 3.32 1.32 -11.79
CA ILE A 147 2.46 0.12 -11.88
C ILE A 147 2.85 -0.90 -10.80
N LEU A 148 1.96 -1.84 -10.51
CA LEU A 148 2.26 -2.95 -9.59
C LEU A 148 3.21 -3.94 -10.28
N THR A 149 4.17 -4.47 -9.53
CA THR A 149 5.10 -5.51 -9.99
C THR A 149 4.80 -6.84 -9.30
N ALA A 150 5.25 -7.95 -9.88
CA ALA A 150 5.11 -9.26 -9.24
C ALA A 150 5.86 -9.31 -7.89
N GLU A 151 7.02 -8.66 -7.80
CA GLU A 151 7.83 -8.57 -6.58
C GLU A 151 7.08 -7.88 -5.44
N ASP A 152 6.27 -6.84 -5.74
CA ASP A 152 5.43 -6.16 -4.76
C ASP A 152 4.44 -7.12 -4.11
N VAL A 153 3.74 -7.91 -4.94
CA VAL A 153 2.70 -8.85 -4.49
C VAL A 153 3.32 -9.97 -3.66
N ILE A 154 4.43 -10.53 -4.13
CA ILE A 154 5.13 -11.62 -3.42
C ILE A 154 5.64 -11.12 -2.07
N SER A 155 6.26 -9.94 -2.03
CA SER A 155 6.81 -9.37 -0.80
C SER A 155 5.72 -8.96 0.19
N ALA A 156 4.58 -8.46 -0.31
CA ALA A 156 3.40 -8.18 0.52
C ALA A 156 2.83 -9.45 1.15
N LEU A 157 2.75 -10.55 0.40
CA LEU A 157 2.32 -11.84 0.93
C LEU A 157 3.30 -12.40 1.97
N ARG A 158 4.62 -12.29 1.73
CA ARG A 158 5.62 -12.68 2.74
C ARG A 158 5.47 -11.89 4.04
N TYR A 159 5.31 -10.57 3.93
CA TYR A 159 5.10 -9.72 5.10
C TYR A 159 3.83 -10.11 5.86
N LEU A 160 2.75 -10.46 5.14
CA LEU A 160 1.51 -10.93 5.75
C LEU A 160 1.69 -12.26 6.50
N PHE A 161 2.48 -13.19 5.97
CA PHE A 161 2.79 -14.44 6.65
C PHE A 161 3.65 -14.21 7.90
N HIS A 162 4.72 -13.40 7.81
CA HIS A 162 5.51 -13.04 8.99
C HIS A 162 4.66 -12.37 10.08
N LEU A 163 3.74 -11.49 9.69
CA LEU A 163 2.82 -10.83 10.63
C LEU A 163 1.93 -11.84 11.36
N ARG A 164 1.48 -12.90 10.68
CA ARG A 164 0.71 -14.00 11.29
C ARG A 164 1.54 -14.80 12.29
N GLU A 165 2.82 -15.00 12.01
CA GLU A 165 3.78 -15.64 12.91
C GLU A 165 4.17 -14.75 14.11
N GLY A 166 3.65 -13.52 14.17
CA GLY A 166 3.98 -12.53 15.20
C GLY A 166 5.26 -11.75 14.92
N GLN A 167 5.87 -11.95 13.74
CA GLN A 167 7.05 -11.23 13.28
C GLN A 167 6.63 -10.02 12.44
N GLY A 168 6.36 -8.90 13.10
CA GLY A 168 5.99 -7.66 12.42
C GLY A 168 5.21 -6.70 13.31
N ILE A 169 4.85 -5.55 12.74
CA ILE A 169 4.04 -4.53 13.42
C ILE A 169 2.78 -4.31 12.60
N LEU A 170 1.63 -4.32 13.28
CA LEU A 170 0.34 -3.96 12.70
C LEU A 170 0.31 -2.47 12.39
N ASP A 171 -0.18 -2.12 11.20
CA ASP A 171 -0.29 -0.73 10.80
C ASP A 171 -1.50 -0.07 11.46
N ASP A 172 -1.28 1.11 12.01
CA ASP A 172 -2.33 1.99 12.48
C ASP A 172 -2.77 2.92 11.34
N ILE A 173 -4.07 2.88 11.02
CA ILE A 173 -4.69 3.68 9.95
C ILE A 173 -4.84 5.17 10.34
N ASP A 174 -4.81 5.47 11.64
CA ASP A 174 -4.99 6.81 12.20
C ASP A 174 -3.66 7.53 12.36
N HIS A 175 -2.55 6.79 12.36
CA HIS A 175 -1.21 7.34 12.35
C HIS A 175 -0.98 8.27 11.14
N LEU A 176 -0.39 9.46 11.38
CA LEU A 176 -0.10 10.42 10.30
C LEU A 176 0.95 9.94 9.28
N GLY A 177 1.60 8.81 9.54
CA GLY A 177 2.35 8.08 8.53
C GLY A 177 1.47 7.42 7.47
N SER A 178 0.28 6.97 7.84
CA SER A 178 -0.69 6.30 6.96
C SER A 178 -1.64 7.30 6.28
N ARG A 179 -1.73 8.52 6.81
CA ARG A 179 -2.59 9.60 6.29
C ARG A 179 -1.75 10.67 5.59
N ARG A 180 -2.22 11.14 4.42
CA ARG A 180 -1.58 12.25 3.69
C ARG A 180 -2.56 13.38 3.42
N VAL A 181 -2.02 14.60 3.38
CA VAL A 181 -2.75 15.79 2.95
C VAL A 181 -2.66 15.89 1.42
N ARG A 182 -3.81 16.06 0.77
CA ARG A 182 -3.87 16.38 -0.66
C ARG A 182 -4.03 17.88 -0.84
N ALA A 183 -3.06 18.50 -1.50
CA ALA A 183 -3.13 19.92 -1.84
C ALA A 183 -4.14 20.17 -2.99
N VAL A 184 -4.60 21.41 -3.11
CA VAL A 184 -5.53 21.85 -4.17
C VAL A 184 -5.00 21.51 -5.56
N GLY A 185 -3.69 21.70 -5.79
CA GLY A 185 -3.05 21.38 -7.07
C GLY A 185 -3.16 19.91 -7.46
N GLU A 186 -3.00 18.99 -6.50
CA GLU A 186 -3.11 17.55 -6.74
C GLU A 186 -4.56 17.15 -7.08
N LEU A 187 -5.53 17.68 -6.32
CA LEU A 187 -6.95 17.43 -6.56
C LEU A 187 -7.40 17.94 -7.92
N LEU A 188 -6.97 19.16 -8.29
CA LEU A 188 -7.26 19.74 -9.59
C LEU A 188 -6.58 18.96 -10.72
N ALA A 189 -5.32 18.57 -10.55
CA ALA A 189 -4.58 17.76 -11.54
C ALA A 189 -5.30 16.43 -11.82
N ASN A 190 -5.84 15.77 -10.78
CA ASN A 190 -6.62 14.55 -10.94
C ASN A 190 -7.89 14.78 -11.77
N GLN A 191 -8.64 15.87 -11.52
CA GLN A 191 -9.82 16.20 -12.33
C GLN A 191 -9.44 16.52 -13.77
N CYS A 192 -8.40 17.32 -13.97
CA CYS A 192 -7.86 17.63 -15.30
C CYS A 192 -7.43 16.36 -16.04
N ARG A 193 -6.79 15.40 -15.37
CA ARG A 193 -6.39 14.10 -15.95
C ARG A 193 -7.61 13.32 -16.44
N VAL A 194 -8.68 13.26 -15.65
CA VAL A 194 -9.95 12.63 -16.06
C VAL A 194 -10.56 13.36 -17.26
N GLY A 195 -10.54 14.70 -17.24
CA GLY A 195 -11.00 15.54 -18.35
C GLY A 195 -10.23 15.27 -19.65
N LEU A 196 -8.89 15.23 -19.57
CA LEU A 196 -8.02 14.94 -20.70
C LEU A 196 -8.20 13.52 -21.24
N SER A 197 -8.40 12.53 -20.38
CA SER A 197 -8.69 11.15 -20.82
C SER A 197 -10.00 11.06 -21.61
N ARG A 198 -11.02 11.84 -21.22
CA ARG A 198 -12.27 11.95 -22.00
C ARG A 198 -12.03 12.66 -23.33
N THR A 199 -11.29 13.77 -23.32
CA THR A 199 -10.93 14.49 -24.55
C THR A 199 -10.13 13.61 -25.51
N GLU A 200 -9.17 12.83 -25.03
CA GLU A 200 -8.40 11.87 -25.84
C GLU A 200 -9.32 10.90 -26.57
N ARG A 201 -10.31 10.33 -25.87
CA ARG A 201 -11.29 9.43 -26.47
C ARG A 201 -12.10 10.11 -27.57
N LEU A 202 -12.63 11.30 -27.31
CA LEU A 202 -13.41 12.07 -28.28
C LEU A 202 -12.59 12.45 -29.51
N VAL A 203 -11.31 12.81 -29.32
CA VAL A 203 -10.39 13.11 -30.43
C VAL A 203 -10.16 11.87 -31.28
N LYS A 204 -9.91 10.70 -30.67
CA LYS A 204 -9.76 9.43 -31.41
C LYS A 204 -11.01 9.07 -32.21
N GLU A 205 -12.18 9.17 -31.60
CA GLU A 205 -13.45 8.90 -32.28
C GLU A 205 -13.66 9.83 -33.48
N ARG A 206 -13.36 11.13 -33.33
CA ARG A 206 -13.42 12.11 -34.43
C ARG A 206 -12.40 11.84 -35.53
N MET A 207 -11.17 11.45 -35.16
CA MET A 207 -10.13 11.11 -36.14
C MET A 207 -10.52 9.91 -37.00
N THR A 208 -11.19 8.91 -36.42
CA THR A 208 -11.67 7.74 -37.16
C THR A 208 -12.79 8.08 -38.14
N LEU A 209 -13.64 9.05 -37.80
CA LEU A 209 -14.77 9.48 -38.62
C LEU A 209 -14.41 10.56 -39.65
N PHE A 210 -13.19 11.09 -39.62
CA PHE A 210 -12.78 12.19 -40.48
C PHE A 210 -12.44 11.68 -41.89
N ASP A 211 -13.10 12.23 -42.90
CA ASP A 211 -12.79 11.93 -44.30
C ASP A 211 -11.60 12.77 -44.76
N VAL A 212 -10.48 12.09 -45.05
CA VAL A 212 -9.20 12.70 -45.46
C VAL A 212 -9.33 13.45 -46.80
N ASN A 213 -10.34 13.14 -47.60
CA ASN A 213 -10.47 13.66 -48.96
C ASN A 213 -11.25 14.98 -49.05
N MET A 214 -12.07 15.32 -48.05
CA MET A 214 -12.97 16.48 -48.12
C MET A 214 -12.42 17.74 -47.47
N ASP A 215 -11.56 17.62 -46.44
CA ASP A 215 -11.19 18.76 -45.62
C ASP A 215 -9.81 18.58 -44.98
N THR A 216 -9.08 19.67 -44.75
CA THR A 216 -7.77 19.60 -44.06
C THR A 216 -7.98 19.48 -42.55
N MET A 217 -7.43 18.41 -41.96
CA MET A 217 -7.51 18.15 -40.52
C MET A 217 -6.55 19.06 -39.77
N THR A 218 -7.09 20.01 -39.00
CA THR A 218 -6.29 20.86 -38.10
C THR A 218 -6.54 20.47 -36.63
N PRO A 219 -5.52 20.54 -35.74
CA PRO A 219 -5.68 20.21 -34.32
C PRO A 219 -6.79 21.01 -33.62
N ALA A 220 -7.02 22.26 -34.05
CA ALA A 220 -8.08 23.12 -33.54
C ALA A 220 -9.50 22.57 -33.78
N LYS A 221 -9.73 21.83 -34.88
CA LYS A 221 -11.02 21.17 -35.15
C LYS A 221 -11.25 19.94 -34.26
N LEU A 222 -10.18 19.30 -33.79
CA LEU A 222 -10.25 18.08 -32.99
C LEU A 222 -10.49 18.38 -31.51
N VAL A 223 -9.77 19.36 -30.95
CA VAL A 223 -9.76 19.65 -29.52
C VAL A 223 -10.83 20.68 -29.16
N ASN A 224 -11.80 20.28 -28.34
CA ASN A 224 -12.80 21.20 -27.80
C ASN A 224 -12.37 21.76 -26.42
N PRO A 225 -12.02 23.05 -26.31
CA PRO A 225 -11.59 23.65 -25.04
C PRO A 225 -12.70 23.67 -23.97
N LYS A 226 -13.98 23.72 -24.38
CA LYS A 226 -15.12 23.78 -23.44
C LYS A 226 -15.18 22.56 -22.54
N ALA A 227 -14.76 21.39 -23.03
CA ALA A 227 -14.77 20.15 -22.24
C ALA A 227 -13.82 20.26 -21.03
N LEU A 228 -12.63 20.83 -21.22
CA LEU A 228 -11.65 20.99 -20.15
C LEU A 228 -12.04 22.14 -19.20
N SER A 229 -12.49 23.27 -19.74
CA SER A 229 -12.97 24.41 -18.92
C SER A 229 -14.15 24.01 -18.03
N ALA A 230 -15.05 23.16 -18.51
CA ALA A 230 -16.17 22.66 -17.72
C ALA A 230 -15.70 21.84 -16.51
N VAL A 231 -14.68 20.99 -16.67
CA VAL A 231 -14.12 20.18 -15.56
C VAL A 231 -13.51 21.08 -14.48
N VAL A 232 -12.74 22.10 -14.88
CA VAL A 232 -12.14 23.05 -13.94
C VAL A 232 -13.22 23.85 -13.21
N ARG A 233 -14.23 24.33 -13.94
CA ARG A 233 -15.35 25.07 -13.34
C ARG A 233 -16.17 24.20 -12.38
N ASP A 234 -16.40 22.94 -12.73
CA ASP A 234 -17.13 22.00 -11.87
C ASP A 234 -16.37 21.72 -10.56
N PHE A 235 -15.04 21.57 -10.64
CA PHE A 235 -14.19 21.42 -9.47
C PHE A 235 -14.32 22.61 -8.50
N PHE A 236 -14.16 23.85 -8.97
CA PHE A 236 -14.25 25.03 -8.10
C PHE A 236 -15.70 25.38 -7.70
N GLY A 237 -16.69 25.02 -8.52
CA GLY A 237 -18.09 25.38 -8.28
C GLY A 237 -18.87 24.39 -7.42
N ARG A 238 -18.54 23.09 -7.45
CA ARG A 238 -19.32 22.03 -6.79
C ARG A 238 -18.55 21.20 -5.76
N SER A 239 -17.23 21.33 -5.69
CA SER A 239 -16.45 20.58 -4.71
C SER A 239 -16.80 21.01 -3.29
N GLN A 240 -17.02 20.04 -2.40
CA GLN A 240 -17.23 20.28 -0.96
C GLN A 240 -16.04 20.98 -0.28
N LEU A 241 -14.85 20.87 -0.89
CA LEU A 241 -13.62 21.50 -0.41
C LEU A 241 -13.46 22.94 -0.95
N SER A 242 -14.26 23.34 -1.94
CA SER A 242 -14.30 24.71 -2.46
C SER A 242 -15.36 25.49 -1.67
N GLN A 243 -14.94 26.04 -0.54
CA GLN A 243 -15.82 26.73 0.41
C GLN A 243 -15.66 28.24 0.29
N PHE A 244 -16.73 28.98 0.66
CA PHE A 244 -16.62 30.42 0.83
C PHE A 244 -15.64 30.75 1.95
N MET A 245 -14.70 31.64 1.65
CA MET A 245 -13.67 32.00 2.61
C MET A 245 -14.28 32.73 3.81
N ASP A 246 -13.97 32.27 5.02
CA ASP A 246 -14.23 33.03 6.24
C ASP A 246 -13.40 34.32 6.25
N GLN A 247 -14.11 35.45 6.26
CA GLN A 247 -13.55 36.80 6.11
C GLN A 247 -13.92 37.71 7.29
N ILE A 248 -14.28 37.13 8.44
CA ILE A 248 -14.65 37.93 9.62
C ILE A 248 -13.45 38.77 10.11
N ASN A 249 -12.25 38.17 10.14
CA ASN A 249 -11.01 38.84 10.51
C ASN A 249 -9.79 38.13 9.89
N PRO A 250 -8.59 38.74 9.92
CA PRO A 250 -7.39 38.14 9.31
C PRO A 250 -7.00 36.78 9.90
N LEU A 251 -7.28 36.55 11.18
CA LEU A 251 -7.00 35.27 11.83
C LEU A 251 -7.90 34.15 11.28
N ALA A 252 -9.20 34.41 11.14
CA ALA A 252 -10.17 33.49 10.56
C ALA A 252 -9.78 33.12 9.12
N GLU A 253 -9.34 34.10 8.32
CA GLU A 253 -8.85 33.87 6.97
C GLU A 253 -7.62 32.94 6.96
N LEU A 254 -6.64 33.20 7.83
CA LEU A 254 -5.42 32.39 7.94
C LEU A 254 -5.72 30.97 8.43
N THR A 255 -6.54 30.84 9.48
CA THR A 255 -6.99 29.54 10.00
C THR A 255 -7.73 28.75 8.92
N HIS A 256 -8.62 29.40 8.17
CA HIS A 256 -9.40 28.71 7.14
C HIS A 256 -8.50 28.17 6.01
N LYS A 257 -7.47 28.92 5.60
CA LYS A 257 -6.49 28.46 4.60
C LYS A 257 -5.59 27.33 5.10
N ARG A 258 -5.39 27.21 6.41
CA ARG A 258 -4.57 26.17 7.08
C ARG A 258 -5.40 24.99 7.61
N ARG A 259 -6.68 24.93 7.26
CA ARG A 259 -7.61 23.89 7.69
C ARG A 259 -7.38 22.59 6.92
N LEU A 260 -7.38 21.49 7.65
CA LEU A 260 -7.35 20.12 7.15
C LEU A 260 -8.74 19.51 7.29
N SER A 261 -9.19 18.77 6.27
CA SER A 261 -10.48 18.09 6.26
C SER A 261 -10.29 16.62 5.92
N ALA A 262 -10.80 15.74 6.78
CA ALA A 262 -10.93 14.31 6.49
C ALA A 262 -12.13 14.01 5.58
N LEU A 263 -13.03 14.98 5.38
CA LEU A 263 -14.21 14.90 4.52
C LEU A 263 -13.85 15.24 3.07
N GLY A 264 -14.61 14.70 2.12
CA GLY A 264 -14.52 15.01 0.69
C GLY A 264 -14.19 13.79 -0.18
N PRO A 265 -13.92 14.01 -1.48
CA PRO A 265 -13.70 12.92 -2.43
C PRO A 265 -12.45 12.10 -2.09
N GLY A 266 -12.66 10.83 -1.76
CA GLY A 266 -11.60 9.90 -1.33
C GLY A 266 -11.24 9.98 0.15
N GLY A 267 -11.99 10.77 0.93
CA GLY A 267 -11.93 10.81 2.40
C GLY A 267 -13.07 10.03 3.05
N LEU A 268 -13.36 10.37 4.30
CA LEU A 268 -14.43 9.78 5.09
C LEU A 268 -15.76 10.49 4.85
N ASN A 269 -16.86 9.74 4.94
CA ASN A 269 -18.19 10.31 5.06
C ASN A 269 -18.49 10.57 6.53
N ARG A 270 -19.13 11.70 6.83
CA ARG A 270 -19.46 12.12 8.20
C ARG A 270 -20.19 11.04 9.00
N ASP A 271 -21.16 10.36 8.38
CA ASP A 271 -22.01 9.37 9.06
C ASP A 271 -21.34 8.00 9.21
N ARG A 272 -20.21 7.78 8.52
CA ARG A 272 -19.39 6.55 8.62
C ARG A 272 -18.15 6.73 9.48
N ALA A 273 -17.86 7.96 9.92
CA ALA A 273 -16.69 8.25 10.72
C ALA A 273 -16.96 7.83 12.18
N GLY A 274 -16.30 6.74 12.59
CA GLY A 274 -16.34 6.23 13.96
C GLY A 274 -15.66 7.16 14.98
N PHE A 275 -15.56 6.68 16.21
CA PHE A 275 -14.91 7.42 17.30
C PHE A 275 -13.39 7.50 17.10
N GLU A 276 -12.75 6.39 16.70
CA GLU A 276 -11.29 6.26 16.55
C GLU A 276 -10.69 7.35 15.64
N VAL A 277 -11.30 7.59 14.48
CA VAL A 277 -10.82 8.59 13.52
C VAL A 277 -10.97 10.04 13.97
N ARG A 278 -11.77 10.30 15.01
CA ARG A 278 -12.01 11.64 15.59
C ARG A 278 -11.12 11.92 16.79
N ASP A 279 -10.53 10.89 17.38
CA ASP A 279 -9.72 11.03 18.57
C ASP A 279 -8.34 11.63 18.25
N VAL A 280 -7.68 12.15 19.28
CA VAL A 280 -6.35 12.75 19.15
C VAL A 280 -5.30 11.64 19.21
N HIS A 281 -4.66 11.37 18.09
CA HIS A 281 -3.55 10.43 18.02
C HIS A 281 -2.23 11.10 18.46
N PRO A 282 -1.33 10.40 19.19
CA PRO A 282 0.02 10.90 19.51
C PRO A 282 0.83 11.45 18.32
N SER A 283 0.64 10.90 17.11
CA SER A 283 1.32 11.35 15.89
C SER A 283 0.94 12.78 15.48
N HIS A 284 -0.19 13.31 15.99
CA HIS A 284 -0.62 14.70 15.80
C HIS A 284 0.35 15.71 16.44
N TYR A 285 1.18 15.29 17.40
CA TYR A 285 2.06 16.18 18.14
C TYR A 285 2.94 17.02 17.20
N GLY A 286 2.83 18.34 17.32
CA GLY A 286 3.57 19.30 16.48
C GLY A 286 3.12 19.35 15.01
N ARG A 287 2.12 18.56 14.59
CA ARG A 287 1.65 18.43 13.20
C ARG A 287 0.23 18.96 13.02
N ILE A 288 -0.69 18.54 13.87
CA ILE A 288 -2.10 18.95 13.87
C ILE A 288 -2.42 19.54 15.24
N CYS A 289 -3.14 20.65 15.27
CA CYS A 289 -3.60 21.25 16.51
C CYS A 289 -4.65 20.34 17.17
N PRO A 290 -4.44 19.85 18.40
CA PRO A 290 -5.40 18.98 19.07
C PRO A 290 -6.61 19.74 19.64
N ILE A 291 -6.53 21.07 19.71
CA ILE A 291 -7.55 21.93 20.35
C ILE A 291 -8.45 22.57 19.29
N GLU A 292 -7.88 23.01 18.17
CA GLU A 292 -8.60 23.78 17.16
C GLU A 292 -9.34 22.84 16.19
N THR A 293 -10.54 22.44 16.60
CA THR A 293 -11.54 21.69 15.82
C THR A 293 -12.91 22.32 16.08
N PRO A 294 -13.82 22.37 15.10
CA PRO A 294 -15.20 22.76 15.37
C PRO A 294 -15.86 21.75 16.30
N GLU A 295 -16.71 22.25 17.20
CA GLU A 295 -17.57 21.41 18.03
C GLU A 295 -18.73 20.80 17.21
N GLY A 296 -19.38 19.80 17.77
CA GLY A 296 -20.55 19.15 17.17
C GLY A 296 -20.20 18.07 16.14
N PRO A 297 -20.99 17.89 15.07
CA PRO A 297 -20.88 16.73 14.18
C PRO A 297 -19.53 16.58 13.46
N ASN A 298 -18.76 17.66 13.32
CA ASN A 298 -17.49 17.70 12.60
C ASN A 298 -16.26 17.60 13.51
N ILE A 299 -16.45 17.41 14.82
CA ILE A 299 -15.34 17.27 15.78
C ILE A 299 -14.37 16.17 15.35
N GLY A 300 -13.07 16.49 15.32
CA GLY A 300 -11.97 15.61 14.91
C GLY A 300 -11.85 15.36 13.41
N LEU A 301 -12.88 15.71 12.61
CA LEU A 301 -12.87 15.55 11.14
C LEU A 301 -12.32 16.78 10.42
N ILE A 302 -12.35 17.93 11.09
CA ILE A 302 -11.79 19.18 10.62
C ILE A 302 -10.79 19.63 11.68
N ASN A 303 -9.53 19.76 11.30
CA ASN A 303 -8.47 20.15 12.23
C ASN A 303 -7.62 21.26 11.61
N SER A 304 -6.88 22.00 12.43
CA SER A 304 -5.91 22.99 11.95
C SER A 304 -4.49 22.43 11.90
N LEU A 305 -3.71 22.86 10.89
CA LEU A 305 -2.29 22.55 10.80
C LEU A 305 -1.51 23.23 11.95
N GLY A 306 -0.62 22.49 12.61
CA GLY A 306 0.23 23.02 13.68
C GLY A 306 1.09 24.21 13.22
N SER A 307 1.53 25.06 14.15
CA SER A 307 2.17 26.35 13.82
C SER A 307 3.42 26.20 12.95
N TYR A 308 4.31 25.26 13.30
CA TYR A 308 5.55 25.00 12.57
C TYR A 308 5.47 23.84 11.58
N ALA A 309 4.31 23.19 11.50
CA ALA A 309 4.10 22.04 10.65
C ALA A 309 4.13 22.44 9.17
N ARG A 310 4.72 21.57 8.35
CA ARG A 310 4.81 21.73 6.89
C ARG A 310 4.37 20.44 6.22
N ILE A 311 4.03 20.53 4.94
CA ILE A 311 3.67 19.40 4.11
C ILE A 311 4.84 19.15 3.17
N ASN A 312 5.38 17.93 3.18
CA ASN A 312 6.49 17.56 2.30
C ASN A 312 6.00 17.27 0.86
N GLU A 313 6.93 16.97 -0.05
CA GLU A 313 6.62 16.70 -1.46
C GLU A 313 5.67 15.50 -1.67
N PHE A 314 5.61 14.57 -0.72
CA PHE A 314 4.75 13.39 -0.77
C PHE A 314 3.38 13.61 -0.11
N GLY A 315 3.13 14.79 0.47
CA GLY A 315 1.88 15.12 1.15
C GLY A 315 1.82 14.71 2.63
N PHE A 316 2.92 14.25 3.24
CA PHE A 316 2.96 13.95 4.67
C PHE A 316 3.27 15.21 5.48
N ILE A 317 2.69 15.29 6.68
CA ILE A 317 2.92 16.41 7.59
C ILE A 317 4.21 16.14 8.37
N GLU A 318 5.12 17.10 8.35
CA GLU A 318 6.38 17.08 9.05
C GLU A 318 6.47 18.24 10.04
N THR A 319 7.23 18.03 11.11
CA THR A 319 7.43 19.03 12.16
C THR A 319 8.94 19.18 12.44
N PRO A 320 9.42 20.40 12.75
CA PRO A 320 10.84 20.64 12.95
C PRO A 320 11.32 20.19 14.32
N TYR A 321 12.48 19.56 14.35
CA TYR A 321 13.22 19.18 15.55
C TYR A 321 14.67 19.65 15.50
N ARG A 322 15.32 19.72 16.66
CA ARG A 322 16.74 20.00 16.80
C ARG A 322 17.47 18.69 17.13
N PRO A 323 18.42 18.24 16.29
CA PRO A 323 19.15 17.02 16.57
C PRO A 323 20.09 17.24 17.77
N VAL A 324 20.19 16.21 18.61
CA VAL A 324 21.08 16.19 19.77
C VAL A 324 22.20 15.20 19.48
N LYS A 325 23.46 15.65 19.61
CA LYS A 325 24.65 14.80 19.48
C LYS A 325 25.50 14.98 20.72
N ASP A 326 25.92 13.87 21.33
CA ASP A 326 26.78 13.88 22.53
C ASP A 326 26.27 14.82 23.64
N SER A 327 24.95 14.80 23.88
CA SER A 327 24.23 15.65 24.85
C SER A 327 24.23 17.16 24.55
N VAL A 328 24.62 17.59 23.35
CA VAL A 328 24.55 18.97 22.87
C VAL A 328 23.41 19.13 21.88
N VAL A 329 22.50 20.06 22.15
CA VAL A 329 21.39 20.43 21.27
C VAL A 329 21.90 21.33 20.15
N SER A 330 21.91 20.83 18.91
CA SER A 330 22.34 21.61 17.74
C SER A 330 21.37 22.75 17.41
N GLU A 331 21.84 23.83 16.81
CA GLU A 331 20.96 24.89 16.25
C GLU A 331 20.34 24.51 14.91
N LYS A 332 20.86 23.47 14.24
CA LYS A 332 20.30 22.98 12.98
C LYS A 332 18.89 22.44 13.20
N ILE A 333 17.98 22.74 12.29
CA ILE A 333 16.60 22.22 12.31
C ILE A 333 16.46 21.11 11.26
N GLU A 334 15.87 19.99 11.67
CA GLU A 334 15.54 18.87 10.79
C GLU A 334 14.03 18.58 10.89
N TYR A 335 13.36 18.50 9.75
CA TYR A 335 11.93 18.18 9.67
C TYR A 335 11.75 16.66 9.63
N LEU A 336 10.92 16.14 10.54
CA LEU A 336 10.64 14.71 10.62
C LEU A 336 9.16 14.42 10.36
N THR A 337 8.89 13.40 9.54
CA THR A 337 7.56 12.82 9.42
C THR A 337 7.22 11.96 10.64
N ALA A 338 5.95 11.61 10.82
CA ALA A 338 5.51 10.81 11.96
C ALA A 338 6.27 9.46 12.05
N ASP A 339 6.44 8.75 10.94
CA ASP A 339 7.16 7.47 10.90
C ASP A 339 8.66 7.59 11.25
N GLN A 340 9.27 8.73 10.94
CA GLN A 340 10.69 8.99 11.24
C GLN A 340 10.88 9.37 12.70
N GLU A 341 9.93 10.09 13.27
CA GLU A 341 9.93 10.51 14.67
C GLU A 341 9.93 9.32 15.63
N GLU A 342 9.15 8.28 15.35
CA GLU A 342 9.05 7.08 16.21
C GLU A 342 10.37 6.30 16.38
N LYS A 343 11.36 6.55 15.53
CA LYS A 343 12.69 5.94 15.61
C LYS A 343 13.60 6.64 16.61
N HIS A 344 13.21 7.81 17.11
CA HIS A 344 14.03 8.68 17.94
C HIS A 344 13.36 8.95 19.29
N TYR A 345 14.17 9.19 20.32
CA TYR A 345 13.71 9.74 21.59
C TYR A 345 13.61 11.25 21.45
N ILE A 346 12.41 11.81 21.63
CA ILE A 346 12.17 13.24 21.46
C ILE A 346 12.08 13.91 22.83
N ALA A 347 13.04 14.79 23.12
CA ALA A 347 13.03 15.58 24.35
C ALA A 347 11.95 16.67 24.31
N GLN A 348 11.32 16.93 25.46
CA GLN A 348 10.36 18.03 25.61
C GLN A 348 11.05 19.39 25.46
N SER A 349 10.34 20.36 24.88
CA SER A 349 10.86 21.71 24.59
C SER A 349 11.16 22.56 25.84
N ASN A 350 10.58 22.22 27.00
CA ASN A 350 10.76 22.93 28.26
C ASN A 350 11.96 22.43 29.09
N ASN A 351 12.69 21.41 28.62
CA ASN A 351 13.89 20.93 29.31
C ASN A 351 14.93 22.06 29.34
N PRO A 352 15.46 22.42 30.53
CA PRO A 352 16.37 23.55 30.66
C PRO A 352 17.74 23.24 30.02
N ILE A 353 18.18 24.11 29.13
CA ILE A 353 19.49 24.06 28.48
C ILE A 353 20.41 25.19 28.98
N ASP A 354 21.72 24.96 28.95
CA ASP A 354 22.74 25.99 29.16
C ASP A 354 23.07 26.75 27.87
N GLU A 355 23.90 27.80 27.97
CA GLU A 355 24.33 28.60 26.83
C GLU A 355 25.17 27.82 25.80
N LYS A 356 25.74 26.68 26.20
CA LYS A 356 26.51 25.78 25.33
C LYS A 356 25.63 24.70 24.70
N GLY A 357 24.32 24.70 24.95
CA GLY A 357 23.37 23.74 24.41
C GLY A 357 23.29 22.40 25.14
N HIS A 358 23.87 22.26 26.34
CA HIS A 358 23.75 21.07 27.16
C HIS A 358 22.51 21.14 28.05
N TYR A 359 21.90 19.99 28.34
CA TYR A 359 20.83 19.90 29.33
C TYR A 359 21.37 20.08 30.75
N LYS A 360 20.69 20.90 31.57
CA LYS A 360 21.11 21.17 32.97
C LYS A 360 20.83 19.99 33.92
N GLY A 361 19.88 19.11 33.58
CA GLY A 361 19.47 17.98 34.40
C GLY A 361 20.22 16.69 34.03
N SER A 362 20.45 15.82 35.02
CA SER A 362 21.02 14.49 34.81
C SER A 362 20.04 13.50 34.17
N LYS A 363 18.73 13.76 34.31
CA LYS A 363 17.65 13.07 33.61
C LYS A 363 16.75 14.12 32.97
N ILE A 364 16.26 13.82 31.76
CA ILE A 364 15.35 14.68 31.02
C ILE A 364 14.10 13.90 30.63
N THR A 365 12.98 14.61 30.53
CA THR A 365 11.73 14.01 30.07
C THR A 365 11.75 13.90 28.55
N VAL A 366 11.54 12.68 28.06
CA VAL A 366 11.50 12.34 26.64
C VAL A 366 10.25 11.51 26.36
N ARG A 367 9.83 11.52 25.09
CA ARG A 367 8.81 10.62 24.57
C ARG A 367 9.38 9.69 23.51
N TYR A 368 8.82 8.50 23.39
CA TYR A 368 9.25 7.46 22.45
C TYR A 368 8.05 6.63 22.01
N ARG A 369 7.77 6.61 20.70
CA ARG A 369 6.63 5.89 20.08
C ARG A 369 5.26 6.22 20.69
N GLY A 370 5.00 7.50 20.88
CA GLY A 370 3.83 8.03 21.59
C GLY A 370 4.29 8.90 22.74
#